data_AF-A0A2T1LQM3-F1
#
_entry.id   AF-A0A2T1LQM3-F1
#
_cell.length_a   1.000
_cell.length_b   1.000
_cell.length_c   1.000
_cell.angle_alpha   90.00
_cell.angle_beta   90.00
_cell.angle_gamma   90.00
#
_symmetry.space_group_name_H-M   'P 1'
#
loop_
_entity.id
_entity.type
_entity.pdbx_description
1 polymer ?
#
loop_
_entity_poly.entity_id
_entity_poly.type
_entity_poly.pdbx_seq_one_letter_code
_entity_poly.pdbx_strand_id
1 'polypeptide(L)'
;MARYSIKAVDLAKEMGISTNSVSNLRKGNTMPRLDGDSLNSLCNALNKLALDLDEEITPVTLIQYSRDFEPVDESKVLKTEISTKRGQKEIGSSLKKDSQTRSLLPILPQSQSA
;
A
#
# COMPACT_ATOMS: atom_id res chain seq x y z
N MET A 1 10.78 19.37 5.77
CA MET A 1 10.68 20.56 6.66
C MET A 1 11.59 21.69 6.21
N ALA A 2 12.92 21.54 6.22
CA ALA A 2 13.85 22.63 5.86
C ALA A 2 13.62 23.18 4.43
N ARG A 3 13.34 22.29 3.47
CA ARG A 3 13.02 22.67 2.09
C ARG A 3 11.77 23.56 1.95
N TYR A 4 10.77 23.36 2.82
CA TYR A 4 9.49 24.09 2.79
C TYR A 4 9.38 25.11 3.95
N SER A 5 10.50 25.47 4.57
CA SER A 5 10.57 26.41 5.71
C SER A 5 9.65 26.10 6.90
N ILE A 6 9.24 24.83 7.07
CA ILE A 6 8.35 24.42 8.17
C ILE A 6 9.15 24.38 9.47
N LYS A 7 8.75 25.20 10.45
CA LYS A 7 9.35 25.22 11.78
C LYS A 7 8.79 24.07 12.64
N ALA A 8 9.66 23.48 13.46
CA ALA A 8 9.29 22.38 14.35
C ALA A 8 8.21 22.77 15.38
N VAL A 9 8.26 24.01 15.86
CA VAL A 9 7.28 24.54 16.82
C VAL A 9 5.89 24.63 16.19
N ASP A 10 5.80 25.10 14.95
CA ASP A 10 4.53 25.26 14.24
C ASP A 10 3.92 23.90 13.90
N LEU A 11 4.74 22.95 13.46
CA LEU A 11 4.28 21.57 13.23
C LEU A 11 3.78 20.90 14.53
N ALA A 12 4.52 21.07 15.63
CA ALA A 12 4.12 20.52 16.92
C ALA A 12 2.77 21.09 17.39
N LYS A 13 2.59 22.41 17.22
CA LYS A 13 1.33 23.10 17.53
C LYS A 13 0.17 22.59 16.67
N GLU A 14 0.38 22.45 15.36
CA GLU A 14 -0.66 21.99 14.44
C GLU A 14 -1.07 20.53 14.72
N MET A 15 -0.11 19.67 15.07
CA MET A 15 -0.37 18.27 15.42
C MET A 15 -0.83 18.07 16.88
N GLY A 16 -0.80 19.10 17.72
CA GLY A 16 -1.15 18.98 19.14
C GLY A 16 -0.16 18.14 19.97
N ILE A 17 1.12 18.07 19.55
CA ILE A 17 2.17 17.28 20.22
C ILE A 17 3.29 18.18 20.75
N SER A 18 4.20 17.59 21.54
CA SER A 18 5.35 18.34 22.05
C SER A 18 6.38 18.63 20.95
N THR A 19 7.07 19.77 21.04
CA THR A 19 8.20 20.11 20.15
C THR A 19 9.33 19.09 20.23
N ASN A 20 9.48 18.41 21.39
CA ASN A 20 10.43 17.31 21.57
C ASN A 20 10.04 16.10 20.72
N SER A 21 8.75 15.78 20.62
CA SER A 21 8.25 14.70 19.75
C SER A 21 8.61 14.96 18.30
N VAL A 22 8.42 16.18 17.79
CA VAL A 22 8.82 16.58 16.43
C VAL A 22 10.34 16.54 16.25
N SER A 23 11.10 16.95 17.27
CA SER A 23 12.56 16.89 17.24
C SER A 23 13.08 15.46 17.18
N ASN A 24 12.46 14.55 17.93
CA ASN A 24 12.77 13.13 17.91
C ASN A 24 12.37 12.49 16.58
N LEU A 25 11.21 12.87 16.02
CA LEU A 25 10.77 12.45 14.70
C LEU A 25 11.81 12.81 13.62
N ARG A 26 12.37 14.02 13.67
CA ARG A 26 13.36 14.49 12.69
C ARG A 26 14.73 13.84 12.85
N LYS A 27 15.13 13.50 14.08
CA LYS A 27 16.46 12.95 14.39
C LYS A 27 16.49 11.42 14.47
N GLY A 28 15.33 10.77 14.44
CA GLY A 28 15.23 9.33 14.60
C GLY A 28 15.89 8.60 13.44
N ASN A 29 16.72 7.59 13.77
CA ASN A 29 17.32 6.69 12.78
C ASN A 29 16.37 5.54 12.41
N THR A 30 15.33 5.31 13.22
CA THR A 30 14.33 4.27 13.00
C THR A 30 12.99 4.90 12.62
N MET A 31 12.19 4.16 11.88
CA MET A 31 10.84 4.60 11.52
C MET A 31 10.01 4.80 12.81
N PRO A 32 9.41 5.98 13.00
CA PRO A 32 8.55 6.25 14.16
C PRO A 32 7.33 5.34 14.14
N ARG A 33 6.79 5.04 15.32
CA ARG A 33 5.47 4.41 15.42
C ARG A 33 4.41 5.45 15.08
N LEU A 34 3.74 5.25 13.95
CA LEU A 34 2.63 6.07 13.48
C LEU A 34 1.41 5.16 13.29
N ASP A 35 0.27 5.57 13.83
CA ASP A 35 -1.04 5.02 13.50
C ASP A 35 -1.67 5.78 12.32
N GLY A 36 -2.82 5.31 11.84
CA GLY A 36 -3.51 5.94 10.71
C GLY A 36 -3.86 7.41 10.97
N ASP A 37 -4.30 7.73 12.18
CA ASP A 37 -4.72 9.08 12.56
C ASP A 37 -3.53 10.04 12.69
N SER A 38 -2.42 9.62 13.30
CA SER A 38 -1.21 10.45 13.39
C SER A 38 -0.54 10.65 12.04
N LEU A 39 -0.56 9.64 11.16
CA LEU A 39 -0.05 9.77 9.81
C LEU A 39 -0.89 10.75 8.98
N ASN A 40 -2.22 10.65 9.07
CA ASN A 40 -3.12 11.57 8.41
C ASN A 40 -2.94 13.01 8.93
N SER A 41 -2.87 13.17 10.26
CA SER A 41 -2.65 14.47 10.90
C SER A 41 -1.31 15.08 10.49
N LEU A 42 -0.26 14.26 10.37
CA LEU A 42 1.04 14.70 9.88
C LEU A 42 0.96 15.22 8.44
N CYS A 43 0.30 14.48 7.54
CA CYS A 43 0.15 14.91 6.14
C CYS A 43 -0.62 16.24 6.06
N ASN A 44 -1.75 16.35 6.76
CA ASN A 44 -2.54 17.58 6.81
C ASN A 44 -1.74 18.77 7.36
N ALA A 45 -1.01 18.56 8.46
CA ALA A 45 -0.19 19.61 9.06
C ALA A 45 0.95 20.06 8.13
N LEU A 46 1.59 19.13 7.43
CA LEU A 46 2.65 19.44 6.47
C LEU A 46 2.12 20.23 5.27
N ASN A 47 1.00 19.79 4.67
CA ASN A 47 0.36 20.49 3.55
C ASN A 47 -0.08 21.90 3.94
N LYS A 48 -0.59 22.07 5.15
CA LYS A 48 -1.04 23.39 5.65
C LYS A 48 0.13 24.35 5.89
N LEU A 49 1.26 23.85 6.38
CA LEU A 49 2.39 24.68 6.81
C LEU A 49 3.46 24.89 5.73
N ALA A 50 3.49 24.06 4.70
CA ALA A 50 4.47 24.18 3.63
C ALA A 50 4.22 25.45 2.80
N LEU A 51 5.31 26.16 2.51
CA LEU A 51 5.32 27.19 1.47
C LEU A 51 5.81 26.56 0.16
N ASP A 52 5.18 26.94 -0.95
CA ASP A 52 5.58 26.54 -2.31
C ASP A 52 5.67 25.02 -2.50
N LEU A 53 4.57 24.34 -2.22
CA LEU A 53 4.45 22.91 -2.41
C LEU A 53 4.18 22.60 -3.89
N ASP A 54 5.11 21.87 -4.54
CA ASP A 54 4.95 21.46 -5.95
C ASP A 54 3.80 20.46 -6.14
N GLU A 55 3.62 19.56 -5.17
CA GLU A 55 2.60 18.51 -5.15
C GLU A 55 2.12 18.26 -3.71
N GLU A 56 0.85 17.89 -3.56
CA GLU A 56 0.25 17.54 -2.27
C GLU A 56 0.99 16.37 -1.59
N ILE A 57 1.33 16.55 -0.31
CA ILE A 57 1.92 15.51 0.52
C ILE A 57 0.82 14.53 0.92
N THR A 58 0.86 13.33 0.35
CA THR A 58 0.00 12.20 0.73
C THR A 58 0.79 11.12 1.48
N PRO A 59 0.13 10.21 2.22
CA PRO A 59 0.82 9.11 2.90
C PRO A 59 1.73 8.27 1.98
N VAL A 60 1.31 8.08 0.73
CA VAL A 60 2.07 7.33 -0.29
C VAL A 60 3.35 8.07 -0.69
N THR A 61 3.28 9.40 -0.83
CA THR A 61 4.46 10.22 -1.13
C THR A 61 5.40 10.37 0.07
N LEU A 62 4.89 10.20 1.29
CA LEU A 62 5.65 10.36 2.53
C LEU A 62 6.44 9.10 2.89
N ILE A 63 5.88 7.92 2.59
CA ILE A 63 6.44 6.62 2.99
C ILE A 63 6.92 5.88 1.74
N GLN A 64 8.24 5.83 1.54
CA GLN A 64 8.85 5.02 0.50
C GLN A 64 9.17 3.61 1.03
N TYR A 65 8.66 2.58 0.37
CA TYR A 65 9.06 1.20 0.62
C TYR A 65 10.27 0.83 -0.23
N SER A 66 11.31 0.30 0.42
CA SER A 66 12.44 -0.37 -0.22
C SER A 66 12.54 -1.78 0.35
N ARG A 67 12.55 -2.79 -0.53
CA ARG A 67 12.73 -4.18 -0.11
C ARG A 67 14.19 -4.41 0.27
N ASP A 68 14.41 -4.96 1.45
CA ASP A 68 15.74 -5.43 1.83
C ASP A 68 16.17 -6.58 0.91
N PHE A 69 17.39 -6.48 0.37
CA PHE A 69 17.95 -7.53 -0.46
C PHE A 69 18.49 -8.64 0.44
N GLU A 70 17.76 -9.74 0.51
CA GLU A 70 18.29 -10.98 1.09
C GLU A 70 19.35 -11.54 0.12
N PRO A 71 20.60 -11.73 0.55
CA PRO A 71 21.61 -12.36 -0.30
C PRO A 71 21.10 -13.76 -0.67
N VAL A 72 20.92 -13.99 -1.97
CA VAL A 72 20.57 -15.33 -2.47
C VAL A 72 21.76 -16.23 -2.16
N ASP A 73 21.56 -17.17 -1.24
CA ASP A 73 22.51 -18.26 -1.02
C ASP A 73 22.50 -19.15 -2.28
N GLU A 74 23.46 -18.88 -3.18
CA GLU A 74 23.63 -19.58 -4.45
C GLU A 74 23.75 -21.11 -4.28
N SER A 75 24.04 -21.58 -3.06
CA SER A 75 24.09 -23.00 -2.69
C SER A 75 22.74 -23.74 -2.83
N LYS A 76 21.61 -23.03 -2.90
CA LYS A 76 20.26 -23.64 -3.00
C LYS A 76 19.71 -23.78 -4.42
N VAL A 77 20.36 -23.22 -5.43
CA VAL A 77 19.80 -23.16 -6.81
C VAL A 77 19.97 -24.47 -7.59
N LEU A 78 20.69 -25.46 -7.05
CA LEU A 78 21.09 -26.69 -7.75
C LEU A 78 20.18 -27.92 -7.59
N LYS A 79 18.93 -27.79 -7.09
CA LYS A 79 18.07 -28.98 -6.82
C LYS A 79 16.75 -29.06 -7.61
N THR A 80 16.59 -28.30 -8.70
CA THR A 80 15.34 -28.36 -9.50
C THR A 80 15.56 -28.80 -10.95
N GLU A 81 16.65 -29.49 -11.22
CA GLU A 81 16.88 -30.16 -12.51
C GLU A 81 17.03 -31.66 -12.20
N ILE A 82 16.34 -32.51 -12.98
CA ILE A 82 16.27 -33.99 -12.88
C ILE A 82 15.08 -34.54 -12.07
N SER A 83 13.87 -34.41 -12.64
CA SER A 83 12.92 -35.53 -12.65
C SER A 83 12.14 -35.52 -13.95
N THR A 84 12.80 -36.02 -15.00
CA THR A 84 12.18 -36.37 -16.28
C THR A 84 12.18 -37.89 -16.42
N LYS A 85 11.02 -38.44 -16.79
CA LYS A 85 10.65 -39.82 -17.21
C LYS A 85 9.58 -40.39 -16.26
N ARG A 86 8.40 -40.88 -16.66
CA ARG A 86 7.84 -41.31 -17.96
C ARG A 86 6.32 -41.48 -17.76
N GLY A 87 5.51 -41.22 -18.79
CA GLY A 87 4.10 -41.66 -18.80
C GLY A 87 3.25 -40.99 -19.87
N GLN A 88 3.50 -41.29 -21.15
CA GLN A 88 2.54 -41.03 -22.23
C GLN A 88 1.32 -41.94 -22.05
N LYS A 89 0.10 -41.39 -22.06
CA LYS A 89 -1.06 -42.08 -22.64
C LYS A 89 -2.15 -41.08 -23.08
N GLU A 90 -2.22 -40.92 -24.40
CA GLU A 90 -3.40 -40.84 -25.26
C GLU A 90 -4.44 -39.72 -25.02
N ILE A 91 -4.61 -38.95 -26.09
CA ILE A 91 -5.68 -38.00 -26.36
C ILE A 91 -7.00 -38.77 -26.52
N GLY A 92 -8.05 -38.34 -25.82
CA GLY A 92 -9.39 -38.91 -25.95
C GLY A 92 -10.46 -37.87 -25.61
N SER A 93 -11.05 -37.29 -26.64
CA SER A 93 -12.20 -36.39 -26.63
C SER A 93 -13.42 -36.96 -25.88
N SER A 94 -14.07 -36.15 -25.03
CA SER A 94 -15.51 -36.27 -24.81
C SER A 94 -16.11 -34.99 -24.24
N LEU A 95 -16.75 -34.24 -25.14
CA LEU A 95 -17.90 -33.43 -24.78
C LEU A 95 -18.93 -34.35 -24.10
N LYS A 96 -19.34 -33.99 -22.88
CA LYS A 96 -20.71 -34.24 -22.43
C LYS A 96 -21.30 -32.95 -21.88
N LYS A 97 -22.34 -32.52 -22.58
CA LYS A 97 -23.37 -31.58 -22.17
C LYS A 97 -24.05 -32.12 -20.92
N ASP A 98 -24.45 -31.22 -20.03
CA ASP A 98 -25.75 -31.19 -19.31
C ASP A 98 -25.71 -29.96 -18.40
N SER A 99 -26.23 -28.83 -18.84
CA SER A 99 -27.61 -28.38 -18.57
C SER A 99 -27.90 -28.16 -17.08
N GLN A 100 -27.67 -26.94 -16.61
CA GLN A 100 -28.62 -26.32 -15.69
C GLN A 100 -28.74 -24.83 -15.97
N THR A 101 -29.68 -24.56 -16.88
CA THR A 101 -30.40 -23.31 -17.03
C THR A 101 -31.08 -22.90 -15.72
N ARG A 102 -30.88 -21.64 -15.30
CA ARG A 102 -31.87 -20.75 -14.67
C ARG A 102 -31.26 -19.35 -14.62
N SER A 103 -31.39 -18.63 -15.72
CA SER A 103 -32.40 -17.57 -15.94
C SER A 103 -32.03 -16.27 -15.23
N LEU A 104 -31.43 -15.37 -16.02
CA LEU A 104 -31.36 -13.94 -15.81
C LEU A 104 -32.77 -13.37 -15.61
N LEU A 105 -32.99 -12.55 -14.57
CA LEU A 105 -33.77 -11.32 -14.71
C LEU A 105 -33.26 -10.24 -13.74
N PRO A 106 -33.16 -8.99 -14.19
CA PRO A 106 -32.78 -7.83 -13.37
C PRO A 106 -34.01 -7.26 -12.64
N ILE A 107 -33.85 -6.83 -11.38
CA ILE A 107 -34.89 -6.10 -10.66
C ILE A 107 -34.60 -4.59 -10.79
N LEU A 108 -35.41 -3.90 -11.58
CA LEU A 108 -35.47 -2.43 -11.64
C LEU A 108 -36.20 -1.83 -10.42
N PRO A 109 -35.95 -0.56 -10.07
CA PRO A 109 -36.53 0.10 -8.91
C PRO A 109 -37.98 0.55 -9.17
N GLN A 110 -38.85 0.38 -8.17
CA GLN A 110 -40.18 1.01 -8.20
C GLN A 110 -40.09 2.47 -7.77
N SER A 111 -40.35 3.35 -8.75
CA SER A 111 -40.86 4.70 -8.55
C SER A 111 -42.30 4.63 -8.05
N GLN A 112 -42.64 5.39 -7.02
CA GLN A 112 -43.97 5.98 -6.90
C GLN A 112 -43.82 7.45 -6.49
N SER A 113 -44.49 8.30 -7.27
CA SER A 113 -44.76 9.72 -7.02
C SER A 113 -46.28 9.89 -6.89
N ALA A 114 -46.65 11.01 -6.26
CA ALA A 114 -47.98 11.63 -6.08
C ALA A 114 -48.56 11.47 -4.67
#